data_AF-A0AAE7P1Y2-F1
#
_entry.id   AF-A0AAE7P1Y2-F1
#
_cell.length_a   1.000
_cell.length_b   1.000
_cell.length_c   1.000
_cell.angle_alpha   90.00
_cell.angle_beta   90.00
_cell.angle_gamma   90.00
#
_symmetry.space_group_name_H-M   'P 1'
#
loop_
_entity.id
_entity.type
_entity.pdbx_description
1 polymer ?
#
loop_
_entity_poly.entity_id
_entity_poly.type
_entity_poly.pdbx_seq_one_letter_code
_entity_poly.pdbx_strand_id
1 'polypeptide(L)' 'MGVRCASRESAEKLLLQYLERAFQLEKLAATEADENFKAQLRTQSQAYRKMAAKRARDYGLPAPSAVDLS' A
#
# COMPACT_ATOMS: atom_id res chain seq x y z
N MET A 1 11.39 -17.34 23.99
CA MET A 1 10.23 -16.87 23.19
C MET A 1 10.74 -16.50 21.80
N GLY A 2 10.57 -17.37 20.81
CA GLY A 2 10.96 -17.06 19.43
C GLY A 2 9.96 -16.08 18.85
N VAL A 3 10.39 -14.87 18.53
CA VAL A 3 9.61 -13.95 17.69
C VAL A 3 9.31 -14.74 16.42
N ARG A 4 8.04 -15.08 16.17
CA ARG A 4 7.64 -15.65 14.88
C ARG A 4 7.91 -14.57 13.86
N CYS A 5 9.06 -14.63 13.20
CA CYS A 5 9.30 -13.87 11.98
C CYS A 5 8.12 -14.19 11.09
N ALA A 6 7.35 -13.16 10.72
CA ALA A 6 6.29 -13.34 9.75
C ALA A 6 6.91 -13.94 8.49
N SER A 7 6.42 -15.09 8.03
CA SER A 7 6.91 -15.73 6.82
C SER A 7 6.78 -14.77 5.63
N ARG A 8 7.68 -14.85 4.65
CA ARG A 8 7.65 -14.04 3.43
C ARG A 8 6.25 -13.97 2.79
N GLU A 9 5.53 -15.08 2.72
CA GLU A 9 4.14 -15.13 2.22
C GLU A 9 3.16 -14.27 3.03
N SER A 10 3.29 -14.24 4.36
CA SER A 10 2.44 -13.40 5.20
C SER A 10 2.76 -11.91 5.05
N ALA A 11 4.02 -11.58 4.73
CA ALA A 11 4.42 -10.23 4.40
C ALA A 11 3.87 -9.78 3.04
N GLU A 12 3.92 -10.65 2.02
CA GLU A 12 3.33 -10.40 0.70
C GLU A 12 1.80 -10.19 0.79
N LYS A 13 1.10 -11.03 1.56
CA LYS A 13 -0.36 -10.87 1.81
C LYS A 13 -0.69 -9.52 2.45
N LEU A 14 0.09 -9.07 3.42
CA LEU A 14 -0.14 -7.77 4.06
C LEU A 14 0.19 -6.60 3.12
N LEU A 15 1.26 -6.73 2.33
CA LEU A 15 1.62 -5.77 1.30
C LEU A 15 0.49 -5.60 0.28
N LEU A 16 -0.08 -6.71 -0.21
CA LEU A 16 -1.20 -6.67 -1.16
C LEU A 16 -2.43 -5.98 -0.55
N GLN A 17 -2.74 -6.24 0.72
CA GLN A 17 -3.85 -5.58 1.42
C GLN A 17 -3.66 -4.06 1.49
N TYR A 18 -2.45 -3.57 1.77
CA TYR A 18 -2.17 -2.13 1.75
C TYR A 18 -2.34 -1.53 0.35
N LEU A 19 -1.91 -2.23 -0.70
CA LEU A 19 -2.08 -1.76 -2.08
C LEU A 19 -3.54 -1.77 -2.51
N GLU A 20 -4.28 -2.83 -2.20
CA GLU A 20 -5.71 -2.90 -2.50
C GLU A 20 -6.46 -1.75 -1.84
N ARG A 21 -6.15 -1.46 -0.56
CA ARG A 21 -6.77 -0.34 0.15
C ARG A 21 -6.40 1.00 -0.46
N ALA A 22 -5.13 1.20 -0.84
CA ALA A 22 -4.72 2.41 -1.53
C ALA A 22 -5.47 2.60 -2.85
N PHE A 23 -5.61 1.53 -3.64
CA PHE A 23 -6.29 1.56 -4.93
C PHE A 23 -7.80 1.82 -4.79
N GLN A 24 -8.47 1.23 -3.81
CA GLN A 24 -9.88 1.50 -3.52
C GLN A 24 -10.11 2.98 -3.19
N LEU A 25 -9.21 3.58 -2.39
CA LEU A 25 -9.27 5.00 -2.05
C LEU A 25 -9.01 5.90 -3.27
N GLU A 26 -8.08 5.52 -4.15
CA GLU A 26 -7.82 6.22 -5.41
C GLU A 26 -9.04 6.18 -6.35
N LYS A 27 -9.70 5.03 -6.46
CA LYS A 27 -10.94 4.89 -7.23
C LYS A 27 -12.06 5.76 -6.67
N LEU A 28 -12.22 5.77 -5.35
CA LEU A 28 -13.22 6.63 -4.70
C LEU A 28 -12.91 8.11 -4.93
N ALA A 29 -11.65 8.51 -4.78
CA ALA A 29 -11.20 9.88 -5.04
C ALA A 29 -11.39 10.30 -6.51
N ALA A 30 -11.31 9.37 -7.46
CA ALA A 30 -11.51 9.66 -8.88
C ALA A 30 -12.97 9.99 -9.21
N THR A 31 -13.92 9.43 -8.47
CA THR A 31 -15.36 9.68 -8.66
C THR A 31 -15.94 10.72 -7.71
N GLU A 32 -15.16 11.16 -6.71
CA GLU A 32 -15.61 12.10 -5.70
C GLU A 32 -15.76 13.52 -6.25
N ALA A 33 -16.85 14.20 -5.89
CA ALA A 33 -17.13 15.57 -6.32
C ALA A 33 -16.59 16.61 -5.32
N ASP A 34 -16.59 16.27 -4.03
CA ASP A 34 -16.05 17.14 -2.99
C ASP A 34 -14.51 17.14 -3.02
N GLU A 35 -13.92 18.28 -3.36
CA GLU A 35 -12.46 18.42 -3.48
C GLU A 35 -11.72 18.24 -2.14
N ASN A 36 -12.33 18.61 -1.01
CA ASN A 36 -11.73 18.43 0.31
C ASN A 36 -11.70 16.96 0.70
N PHE A 37 -12.78 16.23 0.44
CA PHE A 37 -12.86 14.80 0.71
C PHE A 37 -11.97 14.01 -0.27
N LYS A 38 -11.93 14.40 -1.54
CA LYS A 38 -10.98 13.88 -2.53
C LYS A 38 -9.53 14.02 -2.07
N ALA A 39 -9.14 15.18 -1.54
CA ALA A 39 -7.80 15.40 -1.00
C ALA A 39 -7.50 14.49 0.20
N GLN A 40 -8.47 14.27 1.08
CA GLN A 40 -8.34 13.33 2.21
C GLN A 40 -8.17 11.89 1.74
N LEU A 41 -8.94 11.45 0.75
CA LEU A 41 -8.84 10.10 0.16
C LEU A 41 -7.48 9.87 -0.49
N ARG A 42 -6.97 10.86 -1.24
CA ARG A 42 -5.61 10.81 -1.82
C ARG A 42 -4.51 10.77 -0.77
N THR A 43 -4.69 11.51 0.33
CA THR A 43 -3.74 11.48 1.45
C THR A 43 -3.70 10.10 2.09
N GLN A 44 -4.87 9.49 2.31
CA GLN A 44 -4.97 8.14 2.84
C GLN A 44 -4.37 7.10 1.89
N SER A 45 -4.63 7.18 0.58
CA SER A 45 -4.07 6.24 -0.40
C SER A 45 -2.53 6.29 -0.42
N GLN A 46 -1.95 7.49 -0.37
CA GLN A 46 -0.49 7.66 -0.28
C GLN A 46 0.08 7.09 1.03
N ALA A 47 -0.62 7.24 2.15
CA ALA A 47 -0.18 6.66 3.42
C ALA A 47 -0.10 5.12 3.32
N TYR A 48 -1.11 4.48 2.72
CA TYR A 48 -1.09 3.04 2.48
C TYR A 48 0.02 2.60 1.51
N ARG A 49 0.28 3.35 0.43
CA ARG A 49 1.43 3.07 -0.47
C ARG A 49 2.77 3.16 0.27
N LYS A 50 2.94 4.13 1.17
CA LYS A 50 4.15 4.25 2.01
C LYS A 50 4.31 3.06 2.95
N MET A 51 3.23 2.60 3.59
CA MET A 51 3.25 1.40 4.44
C MET A 51 3.63 0.15 3.63
N ALA A 52 3.04 -0.01 2.44
CA ALA A 52 3.37 -1.11 1.54
C ALA A 52 4.84 -1.10 1.11
N ALA A 53 5.39 0.08 0.75
CA ALA A 53 6.79 0.23 0.37
C ALA A 53 7.76 -0.04 1.53
N LYS A 54 7.44 0.43 2.74
CA LYS A 54 8.21 0.10 3.94
C LYS A 54 8.22 -1.40 4.18
N ARG A 55 7.05 -2.05 4.08
CA ARG A 55 6.95 -3.49 4.26
C ARG A 55 7.72 -4.26 3.21
N ALA A 56 7.67 -3.85 1.95
CA ALA A 56 8.44 -4.49 0.90
C ALA A 56 9.94 -4.50 1.24
N ARG A 57 10.48 -3.35 1.69
CA ARG A 57 11.88 -3.22 2.12
C ARG A 57 12.21 -4.11 3.32
N ASP A 58 11.34 -4.17 4.33
CA ASP A 58 11.56 -4.98 5.54
C ASP A 58 11.72 -6.49 5.23
N TYR A 59 11.13 -6.98 4.15
CA TYR A 59 11.18 -8.40 3.74
C TYR A 59 12.02 -8.66 2.48
N GLY A 60 12.76 -7.66 1.99
CA GLY A 60 13.56 -7.79 0.76
C GLY A 60 12.71 -8.03 -0.51
N LEU A 61 11.45 -7.60 -0.50
CA LEU A 61 10.54 -7.65 -1.64
C LEU A 61 10.72 -6.40 -2.51
N PRO A 62 10.44 -6.49 -3.82
CA PRO A 62 10.46 -5.32 -4.70
C PRO A 62 9.41 -4.30 -4.25
N ALA A 63 9.75 -3.01 -4.37
CA ALA A 63 8.84 -1.95 -3.99
C ALA A 63 7.59 -1.98 -4.90
N PRO A 64 6.36 -1.94 -4.36
CA PRO A 64 5.16 -2.16 -5.14
C PRO A 64 4.78 -0.99 -6.08
N SER A 65 5.55 0.10 -6.06
CA SER A 65 5.45 1.21 -7.02
C SER A 65 6.63 1.26 -7.99
N ALA A 66 7.61 0.36 -7.83
CA ALA A 66 8.67 0.13 -8.79
C ALA A 66 8.31 -1.15 -9.56
N VAL A 67 7.23 -1.08 -10.34
CA VAL A 67 7.18 -1.92 -11.54
C VAL A 67 8.15 -1.24 -12.51
N ASP A 68 9.44 -1.50 -12.31
CA ASP A 68 10.47 -1.18 -13.29
C ASP A 68 10.24 -2.15 -14.45
N LEU A 69 9.46 -1.71 -15.43
CA LEU A 69 9.40 -2.33 -16.76
C LEU A 69 10.59 -1.81 -17.60
N SER A 70 11.82 -1.92 -17.08
CA SER A 70 13.04 -1.59 -17.84
C SER A 70 13.94 -2.78 -18.07
#